data_AF-A0A673GEV7-F1
#
_entry.id   AF-A0A673GEV7-F1
#
_cell.length_a   1.000
_cell.length_b   1.000
_cell.length_c   1.000
_cell.angle_alpha   90.00
_cell.angle_beta   90.00
_cell.angle_gamma   90.00
#
_symmetry.space_group_name_H-M   'P 1'
#
loop_
_entity.id
_entity.type
_entity.pdbx_description
1 polymer ?
#
loop_
_entity_poly.entity_id
_entity_poly.type
_entity_poly.pdbx_seq_one_letter_code
_entity_poly.pdbx_strand_id
1 'polypeptide(L)'
;MFHAQEINNKLCIVCPKHKYKITLAEGEGLYKATNPAEKVPTPQWYSKGIKQRVHKVTEVDEDIFVTLSNFPGWIESDYYQTEKGRAELRKAQESEDGEDLSTSP
;
A
#
# COMPACT_ATOMS: atom_id res chain seq x y z
N MET A 1 -4.88 -10.64 5.79
CA MET A 1 -4.12 -9.78 6.73
C MET A 1 -2.90 -9.19 6.03
N PHE A 2 -2.57 -7.92 6.29
CA PHE A 2 -1.29 -7.33 5.85
C PHE A 2 -0.12 -8.01 6.57
N HIS A 3 1.05 -8.08 5.93
CA HIS A 3 2.29 -8.51 6.59
C HIS A 3 3.45 -7.60 6.18
N ALA A 4 4.45 -7.51 7.06
CA ALA A 4 5.69 -6.81 6.77
C ALA A 4 6.67 -7.75 6.05
N GLN A 5 7.43 -7.22 5.09
CA GLN A 5 8.46 -7.94 4.36
C GLN A 5 9.62 -6.99 4.04
N GLU A 6 10.85 -7.44 4.22
CA GLU A 6 12.03 -6.70 3.77
C GLU A 6 12.28 -6.96 2.28
N ILE A 7 12.34 -5.88 1.48
CA ILE A 7 12.47 -5.94 0.03
C ILE A 7 13.46 -4.88 -0.41
N ASN A 8 14.54 -5.29 -1.09
CA ASN A 8 15.57 -4.37 -1.59
C ASN A 8 16.10 -3.43 -0.47
N ASN A 9 16.38 -4.01 0.70
CA ASN A 9 16.81 -3.31 1.92
C ASN A 9 15.81 -2.24 2.43
N LYS A 10 14.54 -2.35 2.06
CA LYS A 10 13.44 -1.50 2.54
C LYS A 10 12.38 -2.35 3.23
N LEU A 11 11.99 -1.97 4.45
CA LEU A 11 10.87 -2.58 5.14
C LEU A 11 9.55 -2.16 4.45
N CYS A 12 8.78 -3.13 3.98
CA CYS A 12 7.56 -2.91 3.21
C CYS A 12 6.36 -3.57 3.87
N ILE A 13 5.17 -2.98 3.70
CA ILE A 13 3.90 -3.65 3.95
C ILE A 13 3.36 -4.23 2.64
N VAL A 14 2.87 -5.46 2.70
CA VAL A 14 2.31 -6.17 1.54
C VAL A 14 0.80 -6.24 1.65
N CYS A 15 0.11 -5.66 0.66
CA CYS A 15 -1.35 -5.71 0.58
C CYS A 15 -1.84 -7.16 0.42
N PRO A 16 -2.77 -7.66 1.25
CA PRO A 16 -3.25 -9.04 1.14
C PRO A 16 -4.00 -9.31 -0.16
N LYS A 17 -4.74 -8.32 -0.67
CA LYS A 17 -5.60 -8.46 -1.84
C LYS A 17 -4.80 -8.45 -3.15
N HIS A 18 -3.99 -7.41 -3.37
CA HIS A 18 -3.32 -7.18 -4.65
C HIS A 18 -1.81 -7.44 -4.64
N LYS A 19 -1.23 -7.80 -3.48
CA LYS A 19 0.22 -8.04 -3.29
C LYS A 19 1.13 -6.86 -3.64
N TYR A 20 0.57 -5.65 -3.69
CA TYR A 20 1.34 -4.41 -3.75
C TYR A 20 2.26 -4.28 -2.54
N LYS A 21 3.47 -3.80 -2.79
CA LYS A 21 4.54 -3.65 -1.80
C LYS A 21 4.76 -2.16 -1.61
N ILE A 22 4.45 -1.66 -0.43
CA ILE A 22 4.59 -0.24 -0.10
C ILE A 22 5.65 -0.11 0.98
N THR A 23 6.67 0.73 0.77
CA THR A 23 7.71 0.96 1.79
C THR A 23 7.11 1.68 3.00
N LEU A 24 7.48 1.26 4.22
CA LEU A 24 6.98 1.92 5.43
C LEU A 24 7.55 3.33 5.64
N ALA A 25 8.78 3.57 5.19
CA ALA A 25 9.45 4.86 5.39
C ALA A 25 8.85 5.99 4.54
N GLU A 26 8.65 5.76 3.24
CA GLU A 26 8.28 6.82 2.29
C GLU A 26 6.96 6.57 1.56
N GLY A 27 6.33 5.41 1.76
CA GLY A 27 5.11 5.06 1.04
C GLY A 27 5.30 4.80 -0.46
N GLU A 28 6.52 4.48 -0.89
CA GLU A 28 6.82 4.12 -2.28
C GLU A 28 6.22 2.78 -2.68
N GLY A 29 5.63 2.72 -3.87
CA GLY A 29 5.16 1.48 -4.46
C GLY A 29 6.26 0.74 -5.21
N LEU A 30 6.71 -0.41 -4.70
CA LEU A 30 7.74 -1.22 -5.32
C LEU A 30 7.17 -2.26 -6.28
N TYR A 31 7.84 -2.46 -7.41
CA TYR A 31 7.56 -3.54 -8.34
C TYR A 31 8.85 -4.18 -8.85
N LYS A 32 8.75 -5.46 -9.22
CA LYS A 32 9.87 -6.18 -9.82
C LYS A 32 9.62 -6.28 -11.32
N ALA A 33 10.59 -5.86 -12.12
CA ALA A 33 10.52 -5.94 -13.57
C ALA A 33 11.88 -6.31 -14.15
N THR A 34 11.90 -6.65 -15.42
CA THR A 34 13.12 -6.95 -16.17
C THR A 34 13.17 -6.01 -17.36
N ASN A 35 14.30 -5.34 -17.56
CA ASN A 35 14.50 -4.49 -18.73
C ASN A 35 14.87 -5.35 -19.95
N PRO A 36 14.02 -5.44 -20.98
CA PRO A 36 14.29 -6.28 -22.15
C PRO A 36 15.41 -5.72 -23.05
N ALA A 37 15.79 -4.45 -22.89
CA ALA A 37 16.86 -3.82 -23.67
C ALA A 37 18.27 -4.13 -23.12
N GLU A 38 18.39 -4.72 -21.92
CA GLU A 38 19.66 -5.11 -21.34
C GLU A 38 20.21 -6.40 -21.97
N LYS A 39 21.54 -6.45 -22.17
CA LYS A 39 22.22 -7.63 -22.74
C LYS A 39 21.97 -8.91 -21.93
N VAL A 40 21.80 -8.78 -20.62
CA VAL A 40 21.42 -9.87 -19.71
C VAL A 40 20.20 -9.38 -18.92
N PRO A 41 18.97 -9.80 -19.29
CA PRO A 41 17.76 -9.33 -18.64
C PRO A 41 17.69 -9.85 -17.20
N THR A 42 18.07 -9.01 -16.23
CA THR A 42 18.01 -9.36 -14.80
C THR A 42 16.80 -8.71 -14.14
N PRO A 43 15.97 -9.47 -13.39
CA PRO A 43 14.86 -8.90 -12.64
C PRO A 43 15.34 -7.97 -11.52
N GLN A 44 14.96 -6.70 -11.59
CA GLN A 44 15.34 -5.66 -10.64
C GLN A 44 14.10 -5.06 -9.95
N TRP A 45 14.32 -4.43 -8.79
CA TRP A 45 13.30 -3.68 -8.07
C TRP A 45 13.28 -2.24 -8.55
N TYR A 46 12.08 -1.75 -8.86
CA TYR A 46 11.82 -0.40 -9.31
C TYR A 46 10.76 0.26 -8.43
N SER A 47 10.76 1.60 -8.41
CA SER A 47 9.78 2.40 -7.70
C SER A 47 8.75 2.99 -8.67
N LYS A 48 7.48 2.97 -8.29
CA LYS A 48 6.41 3.73 -8.94
C LYS A 48 6.26 5.14 -8.36
N GLY A 49 7.19 5.56 -7.50
CA GLY A 49 7.07 6.77 -6.68
C GLY A 49 6.18 6.55 -5.46
N ILE A 50 5.89 7.64 -4.74
CA ILE A 50 5.04 7.64 -3.55
C ILE A 50 3.60 7.31 -3.96
N LYS A 51 3.08 6.20 -3.42
CA LYS A 51 1.70 5.72 -3.66
C LYS A 51 0.83 5.77 -2.42
N GLN A 52 1.45 5.83 -1.24
CA GLN A 52 0.76 5.90 0.04
C GLN A 52 1.28 7.09 0.85
N ARG A 53 0.37 7.94 1.34
CA ARG A 53 0.74 9.02 2.26
C ARG A 53 1.22 8.44 3.60
N VAL A 54 2.42 8.80 4.00
CA VAL A 54 2.99 8.45 5.31
C VAL A 54 2.71 9.59 6.29
N HIS A 55 2.29 9.24 7.50
CA HIS A 55 2.07 10.17 8.60
C HIS A 55 3.16 9.99 9.66
N LYS A 56 3.46 11.05 10.41
CA LYS A 56 4.48 10.99 11.45
C LYS A 56 3.90 10.29 12.67
N VAL A 57 4.65 9.33 13.22
CA VAL A 57 4.31 8.64 14.46
C VAL A 57 5.33 9.03 15.53
N THR A 58 4.87 9.30 16.74
CA THR A 58 5.68 9.56 17.92
C THR A 58 5.17 8.74 19.09
N GLU A 59 6.07 8.03 19.76
CA GLU A 59 5.79 7.27 20.97
C GLU A 59 6.24 8.07 22.19
N VAL A 60 5.35 8.25 23.17
CA VAL A 60 5.63 8.95 24.43
C VAL A 60 4.92 8.20 25.54
N ASP A 61 5.64 7.77 26.57
CA ASP A 61 5.08 7.05 27.71
C ASP A 61 4.19 5.85 27.31
N GLU A 62 4.66 5.03 26.37
CA GLU A 62 3.95 3.87 25.78
C GLU A 62 2.71 4.23 24.93
N ASP A 63 2.33 5.51 24.85
CA ASP A 63 1.26 6.00 24.00
C ASP A 63 1.76 6.34 22.59
N ILE A 64 0.96 5.99 21.58
CA ILE A 64 1.25 6.24 20.17
C ILE A 64 0.46 7.45 19.66
N PHE A 65 1.16 8.50 19.27
CA PHE A 65 0.60 9.70 18.69
C PHE A 65 0.88 9.75 17.19
N VAL A 66 -0.16 10.04 16.40
CA VAL A 66 -0.04 10.18 14.94
C VAL A 66 -0.29 11.63 14.56
N THR A 67 0.72 12.28 13.98
CA THR A 67 0.61 13.61 13.38
C THR A 67 0.36 13.47 11.88
N LEU A 68 -0.77 13.98 11.41
CA LEU A 68 -1.11 13.90 9.99
C LEU A 68 -0.10 14.68 9.15
N SER A 69 0.43 14.06 8.10
CA SER A 69 1.35 14.70 7.16
C SER A 69 0.69 15.90 6.48
N ASN A 70 1.41 17.02 6.51
CA ASN A 70 1.08 18.25 5.80
C ASN A 70 1.82 18.37 4.46
N PHE A 71 2.45 17.28 3.99
CA PHE A 71 3.19 17.29 2.74
C PHE A 71 2.26 17.69 1.58
N PRO A 72 2.57 18.76 0.84
CA PRO A 72 1.68 19.29 -0.18
C PRO A 72 1.59 18.35 -1.38
N GLY A 73 0.47 18.42 -2.08
CA GLY A 73 0.22 17.65 -3.30
C GLY A 73 -0.63 16.41 -3.10
N TRP A 74 -1.26 15.97 -4.19
CA TRP A 74 -2.15 14.82 -4.22
C TRP A 74 -1.37 13.52 -4.35
N ILE A 75 -1.68 12.54 -3.50
CA ILE A 75 -1.17 11.17 -3.58
C ILE A 75 -2.35 10.24 -3.88
N GLU A 76 -2.14 9.19 -4.66
CA GLU A 76 -3.20 8.25 -5.06
C GLU A 76 -4.01 7.70 -3.86
N SER A 77 -3.35 7.46 -2.72
CA SER A 77 -4.02 7.03 -1.50
C SER A 77 -5.06 8.02 -0.96
N ASP A 78 -4.93 9.30 -1.27
CA ASP A 78 -5.84 10.36 -0.79
C ASP A 78 -7.26 10.15 -1.34
N TYR A 79 -7.38 9.55 -2.54
CA TYR A 79 -8.69 9.19 -3.12
C TYR A 79 -9.53 8.35 -2.16
N TYR A 80 -8.91 7.33 -1.56
CA TYR A 80 -9.59 6.41 -0.63
C TYR A 80 -9.94 7.04 0.72
N GLN A 81 -9.42 8.25 1.00
CA GLN A 81 -9.77 9.08 2.15
C GLN A 81 -10.82 10.15 1.81
N THR A 82 -11.32 10.20 0.58
CA THR A 82 -12.48 11.01 0.23
C THR A 82 -13.78 10.30 0.59
N GLU A 83 -14.89 11.03 0.63
CA GLU A 83 -16.22 10.44 0.83
C GLU A 83 -16.55 9.41 -0.26
N LYS A 84 -16.28 9.76 -1.53
CA LYS A 84 -16.51 8.89 -2.68
C LYS A 84 -15.68 7.61 -2.59
N GLY A 85 -14.37 7.73 -2.36
CA GLY A 85 -13.49 6.57 -2.25
C GLY A 85 -13.86 5.64 -1.11
N ARG A 86 -14.26 6.18 0.06
CA ARG A 86 -14.76 5.38 1.18
C ARG A 86 -16.07 4.67 0.86
N ALA A 87 -17.00 5.34 0.18
CA ALA A 87 -18.27 4.74 -0.21
C ALA A 87 -18.08 3.58 -1.22
N GLU A 88 -17.18 3.73 -2.18
CA GLU A 88 -16.84 2.67 -3.13
C GLU A 88 -16.15 1.48 -2.44
N LEU A 89 -15.23 1.73 -1.51
CA LEU A 89 -14.60 0.67 -0.71
C LEU A 89 -15.62 -0.11 0.11
N ARG A 90 -16.57 0.57 0.77
CA ARG A 90 -17.63 -0.08 1.54
C ARG A 90 -18.49 -0.99 0.67
N LYS A 91 -18.92 -0.50 -0.50
CA LYS A 91 -19.69 -1.31 -1.46
C LYS A 91 -18.93 -2.53 -1.93
N ALA A 92 -17.63 -2.40 -2.21
CA ALA A 92 -16.78 -3.51 -2.64
C ALA A 92 -16.62 -4.57 -1.53
N GLN A 93 -16.54 -4.16 -0.26
CA GLN A 93 -16.50 -5.09 0.88
C GLN A 93 -17.82 -5.85 1.02
N GLU A 94 -18.96 -5.16 0.93
CA GLU A 94 -20.29 -5.77 1.00
C GLU A 94 -20.53 -6.80 -0.12
N SER A 95 -20.02 -6.57 -1.33
CA SER A 95 -20.11 -7.54 -2.42
C SER A 95 -19.22 -8.76 -2.23
N GLU A 96 -18.03 -8.59 -1.64
CA GLU A 96 -17.09 -9.70 -1.39
C GLU A 96 -17.59 -10.62 -0.28
N ASP A 97 -18.23 -10.06 0.76
CA ASP A 97 -18.85 -10.83 1.84
C ASP A 97 -20.14 -11.56 1.37
N GLY A 98 -20.83 -11.02 0.34
CA GLY A 98 -22.02 -11.64 -0.24
C GLY A 98 -21.73 -12.84 -1.15
N GLU A 99 -20.57 -12.89 -1.80
CA GLU A 99 -20.16 -14.00 -2.66
C GLU A 99 -19.71 -15.24 -1.86
N ASP A 100 -19.08 -15.04 -0.69
CA ASP A 100 -18.65 -16.13 0.23
C ASP A 100 -19.84 -16.94 0.81
N LEU A 101 -21.02 -16.32 0.92
CA LEU A 101 -22.26 -16.98 1.37
C LEU A 101 -22.97 -17.80 0.28
N SER A 102 -22.52 -17.70 -0.98
CA SER A 102 -23.12 -18.41 -2.14
C SER A 102 -22.30 -19.60 -2.64
N THR A 103 -21.12 -19.83 -2.07
CA THR A 103 -20.22 -20.93 -2.44
C THR A 103 -19.88 -21.83 -1.25
N SER A 104 -20.91 -22.22 -0.48
CA SER A 104 -20.81 -23.36 0.44
C SER A 104 -21.44 -24.60 -0.21
N PRO A 105 -20.70 -25.73 -0.40
CA PRO A 105 -21.30 -27.00 -0.78
C PRO A 105 -22.15 -27.63 0.33
#